data_AF-A0A0T6LTA4-F1
#
_entry.id   AF-A0A0T6LTA4-F1
#
_cell.length_a   1.000
_cell.length_b   1.000
_cell.length_c   1.000
_cell.angle_alpha   90.00
_cell.angle_beta   90.00
_cell.angle_gamma   90.00
#
_symmetry.space_group_name_H-M   'P 1'
#
loop_
_entity.id
_entity.type
_entity.pdbx_description
1 polymer ?
#
loop_
_entity_poly.entity_id
_entity_poly.type
_entity_poly.pdbx_seq_one_letter_code
_entity_poly.pdbx_strand_id
1 'polypeptide(L)'
;MERPTPPSTATCPETSTAPQQPRQPQPAPEGQGLGEDCPSLAELARRADVLAEAVRRHLGEGAGPPSRAVPPTVVFESPGEVRVGMVVFDRDVEMPGTVRYLDGLMVELVRPTGMVWRVNYRRLRAATAWERRQLRALARLHRQAHGWDR
;
A
#
# COMPACT_ATOMS: atom_id res chain seq x y z
N MET A 1 41.54 47.60 -23.55
CA MET A 1 40.30 47.13 -22.91
C MET A 1 40.64 45.85 -22.18
N GLU A 2 40.55 45.93 -20.86
CA GLU A 2 41.21 45.06 -19.90
C GLU A 2 40.61 43.65 -19.85
N ARG A 3 41.46 42.65 -19.65
CA ARG A 3 41.08 41.26 -19.36
C ARG A 3 40.85 41.14 -17.85
N PRO A 4 39.75 40.57 -17.36
CA PRO A 4 39.54 40.38 -15.93
C PRO A 4 40.37 39.20 -15.38
N THR A 5 41.08 39.49 -14.30
CA THR A 5 41.88 38.59 -13.45
C THR A 5 40.97 37.63 -12.66
N PRO A 6 41.30 36.33 -12.52
CA PRO A 6 40.67 35.46 -11.53
C PRO A 6 41.32 35.62 -10.13
N PRO A 7 40.54 35.55 -9.02
CA PRO A 7 41.10 35.68 -7.68
C PRO A 7 41.75 34.39 -7.16
N SER A 8 42.98 34.58 -6.69
CA SER A 8 43.60 34.04 -5.47
C SER A 8 43.19 32.65 -4.97
N THR A 9 44.08 31.68 -5.19
CA THR A 9 44.13 30.38 -4.48
C THR A 9 44.41 30.60 -3.00
N ALA A 10 43.46 30.21 -2.15
CA ALA A 10 43.65 30.12 -0.70
C ALA A 10 44.26 28.76 -0.33
N THR A 11 45.35 28.84 0.42
CA THR A 11 46.17 27.78 1.01
C THR A 11 45.38 26.84 1.92
N CYS A 12 45.49 25.53 1.69
CA CYS A 12 45.10 24.49 2.65
C CYS A 12 46.25 24.26 3.66
N PRO A 13 46.00 24.21 4.99
CA PRO A 13 46.99 23.69 5.92
C PRO A 13 46.95 22.15 5.99
N GLU A 14 48.08 21.52 5.71
CA GLU A 14 48.34 20.09 5.97
C GLU A 14 48.37 19.83 7.48
N THR A 15 47.39 19.07 7.98
CA THR A 15 47.44 18.52 9.34
C THR A 15 48.10 17.15 9.29
N SER A 16 49.34 17.12 9.75
CA SER A 16 50.22 15.97 9.97
C SER A 16 49.52 14.82 10.73
N THR A 17 49.19 13.74 10.01
CA THR A 17 48.79 12.45 10.59
C THR A 17 50.02 11.71 11.11
N ALA A 18 50.23 11.75 12.43
CA ALA A 18 51.13 10.81 13.10
C ALA A 18 50.47 9.41 13.17
N PRO A 19 51.20 8.30 12.97
CA PRO A 19 50.64 6.95 13.05
C PRO A 19 50.33 6.57 14.49
N GLN A 20 49.05 6.39 14.79
CA GLN A 20 48.54 5.87 16.05
C GLN A 20 48.83 4.37 16.12
N GLN A 21 49.58 3.93 17.14
CA GLN A 21 49.86 2.51 17.39
C GLN A 21 48.55 1.73 17.61
N PRO A 22 48.44 0.47 17.12
CA PRO A 22 47.25 -0.34 17.35
C PRO A 22 47.15 -0.71 18.84
N ARG A 23 46.07 -0.26 19.48
CA ARG A 23 45.71 -0.68 20.84
C ARG A 23 45.43 -2.18 20.84
N GLN A 24 46.14 -2.92 21.70
CA GLN A 24 45.88 -4.32 22.01
C GLN A 24 44.40 -4.50 22.40
N PRO A 25 43.67 -5.50 21.88
CA PRO A 25 42.30 -5.78 22.29
C PRO A 25 42.28 -6.32 23.73
N GLN A 26 41.52 -5.67 24.60
CA GLN A 26 41.23 -6.20 25.94
C GLN A 26 40.29 -7.41 25.83
N PRO A 27 40.46 -8.47 26.66
CA PRO A 27 39.53 -9.59 26.69
C PRO A 27 38.15 -9.13 27.19
N ALA A 28 37.11 -9.60 26.53
CA ALA A 28 35.71 -9.26 26.85
C ALA A 28 35.32 -9.77 28.24
N PRO A 29 34.50 -9.02 29.00
CA PRO A 29 33.93 -9.53 30.24
C PRO A 29 32.94 -10.66 29.93
N GLU A 30 33.13 -11.80 30.58
CA GLU A 30 32.23 -12.95 30.55
C GLU A 30 30.84 -12.50 31.03
N GLY A 31 29.92 -12.44 30.07
CA GLY A 31 28.54 -12.07 30.28
C GLY A 31 27.82 -13.13 31.10
N GLN A 32 27.41 -12.69 32.28
CA GLN A 32 26.53 -13.37 33.21
C GLN A 32 25.27 -13.92 32.52
N GLY A 33 24.87 -15.13 32.94
CA GLY A 33 23.78 -15.90 32.35
C GLY A 33 22.47 -15.12 32.26
N LEU A 34 21.97 -15.00 31.03
CA LEU A 34 20.56 -14.79 30.77
C LEU A 34 19.90 -16.16 30.90
N GLY A 35 19.29 -16.41 32.06
CA GLY A 35 18.36 -17.52 32.23
C GLY A 35 17.25 -17.36 31.19
N GLU A 36 17.33 -18.18 30.15
CA GLU A 36 16.30 -18.25 29.13
C GLU A 36 15.06 -18.90 29.74
N ASP A 37 14.14 -18.09 30.27
CA ASP A 37 12.72 -18.47 30.31
C ASP A 37 12.19 -18.41 28.86
N CYS A 38 12.77 -19.23 27.98
CA CYS A 38 12.24 -19.47 26.66
C CYS A 38 11.09 -20.48 26.85
N PRO A 39 9.83 -20.06 26.71
CA PRO A 39 8.70 -20.94 26.97
C PRO A 39 8.82 -22.16 26.05
N SER A 40 8.63 -23.35 26.63
CA SER A 40 8.65 -24.58 25.85
C SER A 40 7.65 -24.50 24.69
N LEU A 41 7.92 -25.25 23.61
CA LEU A 41 7.05 -25.30 22.44
C LEU A 41 5.59 -25.66 22.80
N ALA A 42 5.40 -26.51 23.81
CA ALA A 42 4.09 -26.87 24.35
C ALA A 42 3.40 -25.69 25.05
N GLU A 43 4.17 -24.81 25.69
CA GLU A 43 3.66 -23.64 26.38
C GLU A 43 3.33 -22.50 25.43
N LEU A 44 4.11 -22.34 24.37
CA LEU A 44 3.76 -21.47 23.25
C LEU A 44 2.49 -21.95 22.54
N ALA A 45 2.33 -23.25 22.32
CA ALA A 45 1.10 -23.81 21.74
C ALA A 45 -0.12 -23.54 22.64
N ARG A 46 -0.01 -23.78 23.96
CA ARG A 46 -1.08 -23.45 24.92
C ARG A 46 -1.42 -21.96 24.93
N ARG A 47 -0.43 -21.07 24.84
CA ARG A 47 -0.66 -19.62 24.75
C ARG A 47 -1.35 -19.23 23.44
N ALA A 48 -1.00 -19.87 22.33
CA ALA A 48 -1.66 -19.69 21.05
C ALA A 48 -3.13 -20.13 21.08
N ASP A 49 -3.44 -21.26 21.72
CA ASP A 49 -4.83 -21.74 21.89
C ASP A 49 -5.67 -20.81 22.75
N VAL A 50 -5.10 -20.29 23.85
CA VAL A 50 -5.78 -19.32 24.72
C VAL A 50 -6.03 -18.01 23.98
N LEU A 51 -5.06 -17.53 23.18
CA LEU A 51 -5.25 -16.35 22.33
C LEU A 51 -6.30 -16.59 21.24
N ALA A 52 -6.29 -17.76 20.60
CA ALA A 52 -7.29 -18.13 19.60
C ALA A 52 -8.69 -18.22 20.22
N GLU A 53 -8.82 -18.72 21.44
CA GLU A 53 -10.08 -18.75 22.18
C GLU A 53 -10.52 -17.35 22.65
N ALA A 54 -9.61 -16.50 23.11
CA ALA A 54 -9.91 -15.13 23.48
C ALA A 54 -10.37 -14.31 22.26
N VAL A 55 -9.72 -14.49 21.12
CA VAL A 55 -10.14 -13.90 19.84
C VAL A 55 -11.51 -14.43 19.44
N ARG A 56 -11.75 -15.75 19.52
CA ARG A 56 -13.07 -16.34 19.26
C ARG A 56 -14.17 -15.78 20.16
N ARG A 57 -13.92 -15.61 21.46
CA ARG A 57 -14.87 -15.02 22.41
C ARG A 57 -15.10 -13.54 22.18
N HIS A 58 -14.04 -12.79 21.88
CA HIS A 58 -14.15 -11.37 21.55
C HIS A 58 -14.95 -11.15 20.25
N LEU A 59 -14.86 -12.11 19.32
CA LEU A 59 -15.59 -12.08 18.06
C LEU A 59 -17.05 -12.55 18.18
N GLY A 60 -17.46 -13.15 19.31
CA GLY A 60 -18.84 -13.55 19.58
C GLY A 60 -19.38 -14.63 18.63
N GLU A 61 -19.67 -15.82 19.16
CA GLU A 61 -20.37 -16.85 18.38
C GLU A 61 -21.78 -16.39 18.03
N GLY A 62 -22.01 -16.19 16.73
CA GLY A 62 -23.28 -15.72 16.17
C GLY A 62 -23.14 -15.05 14.80
N ALA A 63 -21.93 -14.66 14.42
CA ALA A 63 -21.59 -14.35 13.04
C ALA A 63 -20.15 -14.80 12.81
N GLY A 64 -19.95 -15.86 12.02
CA GLY A 64 -18.69 -15.95 11.28
C GLY A 64 -18.43 -14.61 10.58
N PRO A 65 -17.18 -14.28 10.13
CA PRO A 65 -17.06 -13.23 9.11
C PRO A 65 -18.15 -13.55 8.09
N PRO A 66 -19.02 -12.61 7.64
CA PRO A 66 -19.99 -12.97 6.64
C PRO A 66 -19.15 -13.67 5.60
N SER A 67 -19.37 -14.99 5.44
CA SER A 67 -18.77 -15.72 4.34
C SER A 67 -19.11 -14.78 3.21
N ARG A 68 -18.07 -14.14 2.67
CA ARG A 68 -18.19 -13.15 1.63
C ARG A 68 -18.69 -14.04 0.52
N ALA A 69 -20.00 -14.31 0.49
CA ALA A 69 -20.72 -14.67 -0.68
C ALA A 69 -20.43 -13.43 -1.50
N VAL A 70 -19.33 -13.51 -2.24
CA VAL A 70 -18.96 -12.53 -3.24
C VAL A 70 -20.24 -12.49 -4.04
N PRO A 71 -21.03 -11.41 -3.95
CA PRO A 71 -22.30 -11.38 -4.68
C PRO A 71 -21.94 -11.71 -6.11
N PRO A 72 -22.74 -12.56 -6.79
CA PRO A 72 -22.40 -13.01 -8.14
C PRO A 72 -22.01 -11.79 -8.94
N THR A 73 -20.75 -11.80 -9.35
CA THR A 73 -20.13 -10.68 -10.03
C THR A 73 -20.80 -10.58 -11.38
N VAL A 74 -21.68 -9.59 -11.54
CA VAL A 74 -22.38 -9.37 -12.80
C VAL A 74 -21.37 -8.83 -13.80
N VAL A 75 -20.94 -9.69 -14.72
CA VAL A 75 -20.20 -9.30 -15.92
C VAL A 75 -21.19 -8.77 -16.94
N PHE A 76 -20.73 -7.85 -17.79
CA PHE A 76 -21.57 -7.30 -18.84
C PHE A 76 -21.60 -8.24 -20.06
N GLU A 77 -22.78 -8.59 -20.52
CA GLU A 77 -22.96 -9.44 -21.71
C GLU A 77 -22.90 -8.60 -22.99
N SER A 78 -23.46 -7.39 -22.92
CA SER A 78 -23.48 -6.41 -24.00
C SER A 78 -22.92 -5.04 -23.55
N PRO A 79 -22.39 -4.23 -24.49
CA PRO A 79 -21.97 -2.86 -24.19
C PRO A 79 -23.12 -1.97 -23.70
N GLY A 80 -24.36 -2.27 -24.09
CA GLY A 80 -25.56 -1.50 -23.73
C GLY A 80 -25.94 -1.60 -22.25
N GLU A 81 -25.40 -2.57 -21.52
CA GLU A 81 -25.56 -2.67 -20.07
C GLU A 81 -24.68 -1.69 -19.30
N VAL A 82 -23.59 -1.22 -19.92
CA VAL A 82 -22.71 -0.21 -19.34
C VAL A 82 -23.30 1.17 -19.61
N ARG A 83 -23.36 2.01 -18.58
CA ARG A 83 -23.88 3.37 -18.68
C ARG A 83 -22.87 4.39 -18.18
N VAL A 84 -22.86 5.58 -18.78
CA VAL A 84 -22.09 6.73 -18.27
C VAL A 84 -22.51 7.03 -16.83
N GLY A 85 -21.52 7.34 -15.98
CA GLY A 85 -21.70 7.54 -14.54
C GLY A 85 -21.76 6.26 -13.71
N MET A 86 -21.85 5.08 -14.33
CA MET A 86 -21.83 3.81 -13.61
C MET A 86 -20.45 3.56 -13.00
N VAL A 87 -20.43 3.00 -11.78
CA VAL A 87 -19.19 2.50 -11.17
C VAL A 87 -19.00 1.04 -11.57
N VAL A 88 -17.87 0.76 -12.20
CA VAL A 88 -17.49 -0.56 -12.69
C VAL A 88 -16.16 -0.97 -12.04
N PHE A 89 -15.89 -2.26 -12.04
CA PHE A 89 -14.61 -2.80 -11.62
C PHE A 89 -13.89 -3.37 -12.83
N ASP A 90 -12.66 -2.89 -13.04
CA ASP A 90 -11.78 -3.41 -14.08
C ASP A 90 -11.00 -4.61 -13.54
N ARG A 91 -11.14 -5.75 -14.21
CA ARG A 91 -10.53 -7.01 -13.78
C ARG A 91 -9.04 -7.10 -14.13
N ASP A 92 -8.57 -6.39 -15.14
CA ASP A 92 -7.16 -6.51 -15.58
C ASP A 92 -6.21 -5.79 -14.61
N VAL A 93 -6.72 -4.74 -13.97
CA VAL A 93 -5.97 -3.83 -13.10
C VAL A 93 -6.54 -3.77 -11.68
N GLU A 94 -7.49 -4.66 -11.39
CA GLU A 94 -8.16 -4.85 -10.09
C GLU A 94 -8.61 -3.55 -9.40
N MET A 95 -9.18 -2.61 -10.17
CA MET A 95 -9.45 -1.26 -9.69
C MET A 95 -10.87 -0.81 -10.06
N PRO A 96 -11.65 -0.24 -9.13
CA PRO A 96 -12.90 0.41 -9.47
C PRO A 96 -12.69 1.74 -10.20
N GLY A 97 -13.56 2.03 -11.15
CA GLY A 97 -13.57 3.26 -11.93
C GLY A 97 -14.99 3.73 -12.24
N THR A 98 -15.13 4.99 -12.64
CA THR A 98 -16.41 5.55 -13.09
C THR A 98 -16.42 5.63 -14.61
N VAL A 99 -17.48 5.15 -15.25
CA VAL A 99 -17.65 5.27 -16.69
C VAL A 99 -17.86 6.73 -17.06
N ARG A 100 -16.98 7.27 -17.89
CA ARG A 100 -17.06 8.64 -18.41
C ARG A 100 -17.68 8.69 -19.79
N TYR A 101 -17.30 7.75 -20.66
CA TYR A 101 -17.74 7.72 -22.05
C TYR A 101 -17.80 6.29 -22.59
N LEU A 102 -18.64 6.08 -23.60
CA LEU A 102 -18.82 4.81 -24.28
C LEU A 102 -18.58 5.00 -25.77
N ASP A 103 -17.63 4.25 -26.31
CA ASP A 103 -17.27 4.22 -27.72
C ASP A 103 -17.42 2.79 -28.25
N GLY A 104 -18.66 2.42 -28.58
CA GLY A 104 -19.02 1.06 -29.02
C GLY A 104 -18.67 0.01 -27.97
N LEU A 105 -17.67 -0.82 -28.25
CA LEU A 105 -17.19 -1.87 -27.35
C LEU A 105 -16.21 -1.37 -26.27
N MET A 106 -15.70 -0.15 -26.45
CA MET A 106 -14.69 0.46 -25.59
C MET A 106 -15.36 1.40 -24.60
N VAL A 107 -14.95 1.29 -23.34
CA VAL A 107 -15.46 2.08 -22.23
C VAL A 107 -14.33 2.93 -21.71
N GLU A 108 -14.55 4.24 -21.67
CA GLU A 108 -13.62 5.18 -21.05
C GLU A 108 -13.92 5.27 -19.55
N LEU A 109 -12.95 4.94 -18.72
CA LEU A 109 -13.06 4.99 -17.27
C LEU A 109 -12.21 6.11 -16.68
N VAL A 110 -12.76 6.76 -15.66
CA VAL A 110 -12.06 7.71 -14.81
C VAL A 110 -11.71 7.01 -13.49
N ARG A 111 -10.42 6.97 -13.18
CA ARG A 111 -9.91 6.51 -11.88
C ARG A 111 -10.12 7.58 -10.80
N PRO A 112 -10.14 7.19 -9.52
CA PRO A 112 -10.07 8.14 -8.39
C PRO A 112 -8.87 9.09 -8.44
N THR A 113 -7.79 8.69 -9.11
CA THR A 113 -6.56 9.47 -9.28
C THR A 113 -6.62 10.47 -10.45
N GLY A 114 -7.77 10.60 -11.12
CA GLY A 114 -7.93 11.47 -12.30
C GLY A 114 -7.37 10.89 -13.59
N MET A 115 -6.70 9.73 -13.54
CA MET A 115 -6.24 9.03 -14.74
C MET A 115 -7.43 8.47 -15.53
N VAL A 116 -7.36 8.59 -16.85
CA VAL A 116 -8.37 8.11 -17.79
C VAL A 116 -7.78 7.00 -18.64
N TRP A 117 -8.54 5.94 -18.88
CA TRP A 117 -8.17 4.93 -19.85
C TRP A 117 -9.37 4.38 -20.61
N ARG A 118 -9.07 3.62 -21.67
CA ARG A 118 -10.05 2.90 -22.48
C ARG A 118 -9.88 1.40 -22.25
N VAL A 119 -10.97 0.72 -21.94
CA VAL A 119 -10.97 -0.73 -21.74
C VAL A 119 -12.18 -1.37 -22.40
N ASN A 120 -12.04 -2.63 -22.84
CA ASN A 120 -13.14 -3.35 -23.45
C ASN A 120 -14.21 -3.68 -22.39
N TYR A 121 -15.49 -3.49 -22.72
CA TYR A 121 -16.62 -3.72 -21.80
C TYR A 121 -16.62 -5.13 -21.19
N ARG A 122 -16.14 -6.14 -21.92
CA ARG A 122 -16.07 -7.53 -21.43
C ARG A 122 -15.10 -7.71 -20.27
N ARG A 123 -14.10 -6.85 -20.13
CA ARG A 123 -13.14 -6.89 -19.01
C ARG A 123 -13.73 -6.28 -17.74
N LEU A 124 -14.83 -5.54 -17.88
CA LEU A 124 -15.52 -4.89 -16.81
C LEU A 124 -16.58 -5.78 -16.17
N ARG A 125 -16.86 -5.47 -14.91
CA ARG A 125 -18.02 -5.98 -14.18
C ARG A 125 -18.68 -4.85 -13.42
N ALA A 126 -19.93 -5.06 -13.03
CA ALA A 126 -20.59 -4.19 -12.06
C ALA A 126 -19.77 -4.17 -10.76
N ALA A 127 -19.48 -2.97 -10.25
CA ALA A 127 -18.79 -2.84 -8.98
C ALA A 127 -19.71 -3.27 -7.83
N THR A 128 -19.16 -3.96 -6.83
CA THR A 128 -19.88 -4.34 -5.62
C THR A 128 -20.18 -3.12 -4.75
N ALA A 129 -21.11 -3.24 -3.79
CA ALA A 129 -21.38 -2.17 -2.83
C ALA A 129 -20.13 -1.77 -2.03
N TRP A 130 -19.23 -2.73 -1.78
CA TRP A 130 -17.97 -2.47 -1.11
C TRP A 130 -17.00 -1.69 -1.99
N GLU A 131 -16.79 -2.08 -3.25
CA GLU A 131 -15.92 -1.34 -4.19
C GLU A 131 -16.43 0.08 -4.44
N ARG A 132 -17.75 0.29 -4.53
CA ARG A 132 -18.31 1.64 -4.62
C ARG A 132 -17.94 2.50 -3.41
N ARG A 133 -17.92 1.91 -2.21
CA ARG A 133 -17.45 2.60 -0.99
C ARG A 133 -15.95 2.86 -1.04
N GLN A 134 -15.16 1.89 -1.49
CA GLN A 134 -13.71 2.07 -1.67
C GLN A 134 -13.40 3.19 -2.65
N LEU A 135 -14.05 3.23 -3.81
CA LEU A 135 -13.88 4.29 -4.80
C LEU A 135 -14.11 5.68 -4.17
N ARG A 136 -15.19 5.82 -3.39
CA ARG A 136 -15.48 7.08 -2.66
C ARG A 136 -14.41 7.41 -1.63
N ALA A 137 -13.91 6.41 -0.90
CA ALA A 137 -12.84 6.61 0.07
C ALA A 137 -11.54 7.04 -0.61
N LEU A 138 -11.17 6.39 -1.72
CA LEU A 138 -10.00 6.74 -2.54
C LEU A 138 -10.13 8.14 -3.13
N ALA A 139 -11.30 8.52 -3.65
CA ALA A 139 -11.55 9.87 -4.15
C ALA A 139 -11.47 10.93 -3.04
N ARG A 140 -11.90 10.61 -1.82
CA ARG A 140 -11.74 11.49 -0.65
C ARG A 140 -10.26 11.64 -0.27
N LEU A 141 -9.53 10.53 -0.19
CA LEU A 141 -8.10 10.53 0.12
C LEU A 141 -7.31 11.31 -0.93
N HIS A 142 -7.60 11.09 -2.21
CA HIS A 142 -6.94 11.80 -3.31
C HIS A 142 -7.18 13.32 -3.23
N ARG A 143 -8.41 13.74 -2.91
CA ARG A 143 -8.71 15.18 -2.71
C ARG A 143 -7.97 15.77 -1.52
N GLN A 144 -7.77 15.01 -0.44
CA GLN A 144 -7.00 15.47 0.72
C GLN A 144 -5.50 15.55 0.42
N ALA A 145 -4.97 14.55 -0.30
CA ALA A 145 -3.56 14.45 -0.65
C ALA A 145 -3.14 15.45 -1.74
N HIS A 146 -4.03 15.75 -2.68
CA HIS A 146 -3.75 16.58 -3.85
C HIS A 146 -4.65 17.82 -3.91
N GLY A 147 -5.01 18.40 -2.76
CA GLY A 147 -5.96 19.52 -2.64
C GLY A 147 -5.79 20.58 -3.74
N TRP A 148 -6.64 20.52 -4.76
CA TRP A 148 -6.71 21.49 -5.84
C TRP A 148 -8.16 21.94 -5.99
N ASP A 149 -8.48 22.91 -5.14
CA ASP A 149 -9.26 24.08 -5.53
C ASP A 149 -8.24 25.18 -5.83
N ARG A 150 -7.97 25.41 -7.12
CA ARG A 150 -7.55 26.69 -7.66
C ARG A 150 -7.74 26.72 -9.17
#